data_AF-A0A9J5WJ76-F1
#
_entry.id   AF-A0A9J5WJ76-F1
#
_cell.length_a   1.000
_cell.length_b   1.000
_cell.length_c   1.000
_cell.angle_alpha   90.00
_cell.angle_beta   90.00
_cell.angle_gamma   90.00
#
_symmetry.space_group_name_H-M   'P 1'
#
loop_
_entity.id
_entity.type
_entity.pdbx_description
1 polymer ?
#
loop_
_entity_poly.entity_id
_entity_poly.type
_entity_poly.pdbx_seq_one_letter_code
_entity_poly.pdbx_strand_id
1 'polypeptide(L)'
;MEPPGERFGYSFHPSAKERLQFLLRFMAKTVMNDDGLITTNLDGVDDADYSCRYFITKKNNNGSWKQQGEEMPIFFKIGNASTAHAIGTKKKMHYVHEFGHWIMKQYELSPVFLDEDRKDYVLCAMKREYIDECSFDDPQPQPADEDV
;
A
#
# COMPACT_ATOMS: atom_id res chain seq x y z
N MET A 1 30.98 12.28 -26.71
CA MET A 1 29.65 11.65 -26.60
C MET A 1 29.69 10.81 -25.34
N GLU A 2 29.04 11.26 -24.27
CA GLU A 2 28.82 10.43 -23.08
C GLU A 2 27.53 9.61 -23.28
N PRO A 3 27.42 8.38 -22.72
CA PRO A 3 26.19 7.62 -22.78
C PRO A 3 25.08 8.33 -21.98
N PRO A 4 23.80 8.17 -22.36
CA PRO A 4 22.70 8.75 -21.61
C PRO A 4 22.68 8.10 -20.22
N GLY A 5 22.98 8.91 -19.20
CA GLY A 5 22.82 8.51 -17.81
C GLY A 5 21.37 8.08 -17.58
N GLU A 6 21.21 6.80 -17.25
CA GLU A 6 19.97 6.19 -16.80
C GLU A 6 19.50 6.98 -15.58
N ARG A 7 18.49 7.84 -15.75
CA ARG A 7 17.93 8.63 -14.66
C ARG A 7 17.17 7.66 -13.76
N PHE A 8 17.79 7.24 -12.66
CA PHE A 8 17.07 6.60 -11.56
C PHE A 8 15.91 7.52 -11.14
N GLY A 9 14.68 7.12 -11.46
CA GLY A 9 13.48 7.88 -11.13
C GLY A 9 13.23 7.85 -9.61
N TYR A 10 12.93 9.00 -9.03
CA TYR A 10 12.42 9.07 -7.66
C TYR A 10 10.98 8.55 -7.64
N SER A 11 10.66 7.64 -6.71
CA SER A 11 9.30 7.12 -6.53
C SER A 11 8.78 7.46 -5.14
N PHE A 12 7.48 7.73 -5.04
CA PHE A 12 6.83 7.96 -3.76
C PHE A 12 6.69 6.65 -2.98
N HIS A 13 7.64 6.41 -2.08
CA HIS A 13 7.71 5.19 -1.29
C HIS A 13 7.86 5.50 0.21
N PRO A 14 6.85 6.14 0.84
CA PRO A 14 6.94 6.49 2.25
C PRO A 14 7.11 5.24 3.12
N SER A 15 7.88 5.35 4.19
CA SER A 15 7.97 4.35 5.25
C SER A 15 6.65 4.22 6.01
N ALA A 16 6.49 3.15 6.80
CA ALA A 16 5.32 2.99 7.68
C ALA A 16 5.13 4.18 8.65
N LYS A 17 6.24 4.74 9.12
CA LYS A 17 6.27 5.93 9.98
C LYS A 17 5.80 7.18 9.24
N GLU A 18 6.31 7.43 8.04
CA GLU A 18 5.87 8.59 7.23
C GLU A 18 4.38 8.50 6.89
N ARG A 19 3.87 7.30 6.59
CA ARG A 19 2.44 7.07 6.38
C ARG A 19 1.60 7.47 7.60
N LEU A 20 1.99 7.07 8.80
CA LEU A 20 1.30 7.51 10.02
C LEU A 20 1.44 9.02 10.28
N GLN A 21 2.56 9.64 9.88
CA GLN A 21 2.70 11.09 9.95
C GLN A 21 1.78 11.82 8.96
N PHE A 22 1.59 11.32 7.75
CA PHE A 22 0.60 11.86 6.82
C PHE A 22 -0.82 11.76 7.38
N LEU A 23 -1.19 10.60 7.95
CA LEU A 23 -2.50 10.43 8.59
C LEU A 23 -2.68 11.40 9.76
N LEU A 24 -1.65 11.60 10.58
CA LEU A 24 -1.68 12.56 11.69
C LEU A 24 -1.90 13.99 11.17
N ARG A 25 -1.18 14.40 10.12
CA ARG A 25 -1.32 15.71 9.48
C ARG A 25 -2.71 15.92 8.91
N PHE A 26 -3.26 14.90 8.25
CA PHE A 26 -4.62 14.91 7.71
C PHE A 26 -5.64 15.15 8.82
N MET A 27 -5.57 14.38 9.91
CA MET A 27 -6.51 14.53 11.02
C MET A 27 -6.33 15.84 11.77
N ALA A 28 -5.10 16.38 11.83
CA ALA A 28 -4.83 17.71 12.36
C ALA A 28 -5.27 18.86 11.42
N LYS A 29 -5.77 18.55 10.21
CA LYS A 29 -6.10 19.52 9.16
C LYS A 29 -4.92 20.44 8.81
N THR A 30 -3.73 19.87 8.80
CA THR A 30 -2.48 20.56 8.45
C THR A 30 -2.03 20.18 7.05
N VAL A 31 -1.13 20.98 6.46
CA VAL A 31 -0.59 20.72 5.12
C VAL A 31 0.13 19.37 5.09
N MET A 32 -0.28 18.49 4.16
CA MET A 32 0.27 17.13 4.05
C MET A 32 1.67 17.10 3.43
N ASN A 33 1.97 18.00 2.48
CA ASN A 33 3.20 18.02 1.68
C ASN A 33 3.44 16.66 0.97
N ASP A 34 2.39 16.13 0.37
CA ASP A 34 2.37 14.85 -0.33
C ASP A 34 2.24 15.03 -1.86
N ASP A 35 2.32 16.26 -2.37
CA ASP A 35 2.18 16.61 -3.79
C ASP A 35 0.89 16.08 -4.45
N GLY A 36 -0.15 15.81 -3.65
CA GLY A 36 -1.41 15.20 -4.12
C GLY A 36 -1.32 13.70 -4.40
N LEU A 37 -0.26 13.03 -3.95
CA LEU A 37 -0.02 11.59 -4.14
C LEU A 37 -0.85 10.72 -3.19
N ILE A 38 -1.39 11.28 -2.10
CA ILE A 38 -2.32 10.60 -1.20
C ILE A 38 -3.72 11.16 -1.47
N THR A 39 -4.58 10.36 -2.08
CA THR A 39 -5.94 10.81 -2.37
C THR A 39 -6.83 10.71 -1.13
N THR A 40 -7.70 11.69 -0.91
CA THR A 40 -8.68 11.66 0.17
C THR A 40 -10.07 11.23 -0.31
N ASN A 41 -10.24 11.08 -1.64
CA ASN A 41 -11.43 10.59 -2.31
C ASN A 41 -10.99 9.57 -3.39
N LEU A 42 -11.68 8.44 -3.46
CA LEU A 42 -11.43 7.38 -4.44
C LEU A 42 -12.15 7.71 -5.77
N ASP A 43 -11.83 8.85 -6.38
CA ASP A 43 -12.21 9.11 -7.76
C ASP A 43 -11.07 8.60 -8.65
N GLY A 44 -11.29 7.42 -9.23
CA GLY A 44 -10.26 6.59 -9.83
C GLY A 44 -9.52 7.29 -10.98
N VAL A 45 -8.20 7.35 -10.86
CA VAL A 45 -7.31 7.37 -12.01
C VAL A 45 -6.55 6.05 -12.00
N ASP A 46 -6.78 5.29 -13.05
CA ASP A 46 -6.25 3.96 -13.29
C ASP A 46 -5.10 4.09 -14.28
N ASP A 47 -3.93 4.47 -13.80
CA ASP A 47 -2.71 4.25 -14.57
C ASP A 47 -1.47 4.27 -13.67
N ALA A 48 -0.98 3.08 -13.32
CA ALA A 48 0.43 2.79 -13.04
C ALA A 48 0.57 1.36 -12.49
N ASP A 49 0.82 0.41 -13.38
CA ASP A 49 1.09 -1.02 -13.12
C ASP A 49 2.26 -1.32 -12.15
N TYR A 50 2.95 -0.30 -11.64
CA TYR A 50 4.10 -0.45 -10.74
C TYR A 50 4.02 0.35 -9.43
N SER A 51 2.93 1.09 -9.17
CA SER A 51 2.84 1.97 -8.00
C SER A 51 1.71 1.59 -7.04
N CYS A 52 1.99 1.65 -5.73
CA CYS A 52 0.93 1.55 -4.73
C CYS A 52 0.07 2.81 -4.81
N ARG A 53 -1.25 2.66 -4.88
CA ARG A 53 -2.18 3.78 -4.67
C ARG A 53 -2.33 4.04 -3.17
N TYR A 54 -2.16 5.29 -2.76
CA TYR A 54 -2.31 5.73 -1.37
C TYR A 54 -3.59 6.53 -1.22
N PHE A 55 -4.40 6.19 -0.21
CA PHE A 55 -5.61 6.94 0.08
C PHE A 55 -5.96 6.97 1.57
N ILE A 56 -6.68 8.01 2.00
CA ILE A 56 -7.24 8.13 3.35
C ILE A 56 -8.75 7.92 3.26
N THR A 57 -9.28 7.05 4.13
CA THR A 57 -10.72 6.75 4.16
C THR A 57 -11.21 6.60 5.60
N LYS A 58 -12.51 6.76 5.82
CA LYS A 58 -13.15 6.29 7.05
C LYS A 58 -13.10 4.77 7.12
N LYS A 59 -12.90 4.25 8.32
CA LYS A 59 -12.88 2.83 8.66
C LYS A 59 -14.27 2.27 8.39
N ASN A 60 -14.34 1.30 7.49
CA ASN A 60 -15.54 0.54 7.24
C ASN A 60 -15.28 -0.93 7.59
N ASN A 61 -16.17 -1.52 8.37
CA ASN A 61 -16.05 -2.94 8.73
C ASN A 61 -16.88 -3.84 7.79
N ASN A 62 -17.59 -3.25 6.82
CA ASN A 62 -18.54 -3.95 5.96
C ASN A 62 -17.95 -4.35 4.59
N GLY A 63 -16.62 -4.36 4.46
CA GLY A 63 -15.94 -4.71 3.22
C GLY A 63 -15.66 -6.20 3.07
N SER A 64 -15.44 -6.65 1.83
CA SER A 64 -15.01 -8.02 1.51
C SER A 64 -13.51 -8.28 1.72
N TRP A 65 -12.78 -7.33 2.30
CA TRP A 65 -11.34 -7.43 2.56
C TRP A 65 -11.06 -8.37 3.73
N LYS A 66 -10.17 -9.35 3.54
CA LYS A 66 -9.79 -10.32 4.57
C LYS A 66 -8.42 -9.99 5.15
N GLN A 67 -8.32 -9.95 6.47
CA GLN A 67 -7.04 -9.78 7.16
C GLN A 67 -6.09 -10.93 6.86
N GLN A 68 -4.83 -10.59 6.63
CA GLN A 68 -3.73 -11.52 6.44
C GLN A 68 -2.72 -11.34 7.58
N GLY A 69 -2.59 -12.37 8.42
CA GLY A 69 -1.66 -12.37 9.54
C GLY A 69 -2.03 -11.42 10.68
N GLU A 70 -1.10 -11.29 11.62
CA GLU A 70 -1.27 -10.43 12.80
C GLU A 70 -1.09 -8.94 12.46
N GLU A 71 -1.77 -8.10 13.21
CA GLU A 71 -1.58 -6.66 13.17
C GLU A 71 -0.23 -6.28 13.79
N MET A 72 0.54 -5.44 13.10
CA MET A 72 1.91 -5.11 13.47
C MET A 72 2.00 -3.71 14.05
N PRO A 73 2.48 -3.51 15.29
CA PRO A 73 2.67 -2.19 15.87
C PRO A 73 3.80 -1.43 15.16
N ILE A 74 3.59 -0.12 14.96
CA ILE A 74 4.60 0.79 14.42
C ILE A 74 5.10 1.67 15.56
N PHE A 75 6.39 1.54 15.85
CA PHE A 75 7.04 2.28 16.94
C PHE A 75 7.74 3.54 16.45
N PHE A 76 7.73 4.56 17.29
CA PHE A 76 8.49 5.80 17.11
C PHE A 76 9.35 6.07 18.34
N LYS A 77 10.61 6.45 18.09
CA LYS A 77 11.52 6.98 19.11
C LYS A 77 11.51 8.50 19.04
N ILE A 78 11.11 9.16 20.13
CA ILE A 78 11.17 10.61 20.26
C ILE A 78 12.52 10.96 20.91
N GLY A 79 13.43 11.59 20.16
CA GLY A 79 14.75 11.99 20.65
C GLY A 79 15.59 10.82 21.19
N ASN A 80 16.30 11.06 22.30
CA ASN A 80 17.12 10.07 23.01
C ASN A 80 16.31 9.23 24.03
N ALA A 81 14.98 9.17 23.91
CA ALA A 81 14.17 8.37 24.81
C ALA A 81 14.52 6.87 24.70
N SER A 82 14.72 6.23 25.84
CA SER A 82 15.00 4.80 25.96
C SER A 82 13.79 3.92 25.62
N THR A 83 12.57 4.47 25.66
CA THR A 83 11.31 3.76 25.37
C THR A 83 10.70 4.20 24.04
N ALA A 84 10.52 3.24 23.14
CA ALA A 84 9.78 3.44 21.90
C ALA A 84 8.27 3.34 22.16
N HIS A 85 7.49 4.31 21.68
CA HIS A 85 6.04 4.31 21.83
C HIS A 85 5.38 3.85 20.52
N ALA A 86 4.36 2.99 20.63
CA ALA A 86 3.57 2.60 19.48
C ALA A 86 2.72 3.79 19.03
N ILE A 87 3.01 4.33 17.86
CA ILE A 87 2.26 5.46 17.29
C ILE A 87 1.02 5.01 16.54
N GLY A 88 0.97 3.74 16.15
CA GLY A 88 -0.12 3.17 15.40
C GLY A 88 0.16 1.73 15.04
N THR A 89 -0.68 1.18 14.16
CA THR A 89 -0.60 -0.21 13.73
C THR A 89 -0.68 -0.33 12.22
N LYS A 90 -0.19 -1.46 11.71
CA LYS A 90 -0.24 -1.84 10.31
C LYS A 90 -0.90 -3.19 10.17
N LYS A 91 -1.92 -3.27 9.33
CA LYS A 91 -2.62 -4.51 9.01
C LYS A 91 -2.54 -4.79 7.51
N LYS A 92 -2.25 -6.05 7.15
CA LYS A 92 -2.29 -6.50 5.75
C LYS A 92 -3.68 -7.09 5.48
N MET A 93 -4.27 -6.71 4.36
CA MET A 93 -5.56 -7.18 3.88
C MET A 93 -5.42 -7.71 2.46
N HIS A 94 -6.24 -8.69 2.11
CA HIS A 94 -6.32 -9.30 0.78
C HIS A 94 -7.77 -9.32 0.31
N TYR A 95 -7.98 -8.97 -0.95
CA TYR A 95 -9.25 -9.05 -1.64
C TYR A 95 -9.07 -9.83 -2.94
N VAL A 96 -9.91 -10.84 -3.13
CA VAL A 96 -9.92 -11.68 -4.32
C VAL A 96 -11.18 -11.33 -5.12
N HIS A 97 -10.99 -11.00 -6.38
CA HIS A 97 -12.05 -10.76 -7.36
C HIS A 97 -11.80 -11.60 -8.61
N GLU A 98 -12.82 -11.82 -9.44
CA GLU A 98 -12.68 -12.51 -10.73
C GLU A 98 -11.63 -11.87 -11.66
N PHE A 99 -11.34 -10.58 -11.47
CA PHE A 99 -10.39 -9.81 -12.29
C PHE A 99 -9.00 -9.67 -11.66
N GLY A 100 -8.71 -10.38 -10.56
CA GLY A 100 -7.38 -10.41 -9.96
C GLY A 100 -7.36 -10.41 -8.44
N HIS A 101 -6.15 -10.25 -7.90
CA HIS A 101 -5.90 -10.24 -6.47
C HIS A 101 -5.40 -8.85 -6.05
N TRP A 102 -5.91 -8.33 -4.94
CA TRP A 102 -5.54 -7.01 -4.43
C TRP A 102 -5.04 -7.11 -3.00
N ILE A 103 -3.90 -6.47 -2.76
CA ILE A 103 -3.31 -6.38 -1.43
C ILE A 103 -3.38 -4.95 -0.95
N MET A 104 -3.88 -4.78 0.27
CA MET A 104 -3.91 -3.50 0.96
C MET A 104 -3.10 -3.58 2.25
N LYS A 105 -2.31 -2.54 2.53
CA LYS A 105 -1.74 -2.27 3.85
C LYS A 105 -2.50 -1.10 4.45
N GLN A 106 -3.20 -1.34 5.53
CA GLN A 106 -3.96 -0.34 6.29
C GLN A 106 -3.10 0.13 7.47
N TYR A 107 -3.05 1.44 7.68
CA TYR A 107 -2.32 2.10 8.75
C TYR A 107 -3.30 2.88 9.61
N GLU A 108 -3.32 2.59 10.91
CA GLU A 108 -4.21 3.18 11.91
C GLU A 108 -3.37 3.86 12.99
N LEU A 109 -3.76 5.05 13.44
CA LEU A 109 -3.08 5.75 14.52
C LEU A 109 -3.57 5.26 15.87
N SER A 110 -2.66 5.22 16.85
CA SER A 110 -3.02 4.84 18.22
C SER A 110 -4.00 5.87 18.79
N PRO A 111 -5.05 5.44 19.52
CA PRO A 111 -6.08 6.34 20.07
C PRO A 111 -5.52 7.43 20.99
N VAL A 112 -4.33 7.18 21.57
CA VAL A 112 -3.63 8.13 22.45
C VAL A 112 -3.31 9.46 21.74
N PHE A 113 -3.22 9.45 20.41
CA PHE A 113 -2.92 10.64 19.62
C PHE A 113 -4.16 11.34 19.05
N LEU A 114 -5.38 10.88 19.36
CA LEU A 114 -6.61 11.28 18.67
C LEU A 114 -7.71 11.81 19.61
N ASP A 115 -8.31 12.93 19.21
CA ASP A 115 -9.61 13.37 19.74
C ASP A 115 -10.72 12.40 19.31
N GLU A 116 -11.79 12.28 20.11
CA GLU A 116 -12.87 11.31 19.90
C GLU A 116 -13.46 11.31 18.48
N ASP A 117 -13.62 12.49 17.87
CA ASP A 117 -14.25 12.67 16.56
C ASP A 117 -13.35 12.28 15.36
N ARG A 118 -12.10 11.87 15.60
CA ARG A 118 -11.10 11.64 14.54
C ARG A 118 -10.53 10.21 14.51
N LYS A 119 -11.06 9.31 15.34
CA LYS A 119 -10.58 7.93 15.49
C LYS A 119 -10.91 7.02 14.30
N ASP A 120 -11.78 7.48 13.40
CA ASP A 120 -12.33 6.63 12.34
C ASP A 120 -11.55 6.69 11.03
N TYR A 121 -10.44 7.42 10.91
CA TYR A 121 -9.68 7.49 9.66
C TYR A 121 -8.49 6.55 9.62
N VAL A 122 -8.26 5.96 8.45
CA VAL A 122 -7.13 5.09 8.15
C VAL A 122 -6.46 5.50 6.86
N LEU A 123 -5.15 5.27 6.76
CA LEU A 123 -4.41 5.40 5.50
C LEU A 123 -4.20 4.02 4.90
N CYS A 124 -4.52 3.87 3.63
CA CYS A 124 -4.42 2.62 2.89
C CYS A 124 -3.39 2.74 1.77
N ALA A 125 -2.57 1.70 1.63
CA ALA A 125 -1.68 1.49 0.49
C ALA A 125 -2.14 0.24 -0.25
N MET A 126 -2.71 0.40 -1.44
CA MET A 126 -3.29 -0.67 -2.23
C MET A 126 -2.46 -0.93 -3.48
N LYS A 127 -2.29 -2.20 -3.83
CA LYS A 127 -1.71 -2.62 -5.09
C LYS A 127 -2.37 -3.91 -5.58
N ARG A 128 -2.30 -4.15 -6.89
CA ARG A 128 -2.62 -5.46 -7.46
C ARG A 128 -1.48 -6.43 -7.11
N GLU A 129 -1.84 -7.67 -6.80
CA GLU A 129 -0.91 -8.78 -6.67
C GLU A 129 -0.95 -9.54 -7.98
N TYR A 130 0.18 -9.57 -8.68
CA TYR A 130 0.32 -10.39 -9.89
C TYR A 130 0.46 -11.84 -9.44
N ILE A 131 -0.49 -12.67 -9.86
CA ILE A 131 -0.28 -14.11 -9.88
C ILE A 131 0.54 -14.37 -11.14
N ASP A 132 1.73 -14.94 -10.97
CA ASP A 132 2.59 -15.33 -12.07
C ASP A 132 2.00 -16.58 -12.74
N GLU A 133 0.98 -16.40 -13.59
CA GLU A 133 0.43 -17.47 -14.43
C GLU A 133 1.16 -17.54 -15.79
N CYS A 134 2.47 -17.29 -15.80
CA CYS A 134 3.32 -17.58 -16.96
C CYS A 134 4.01 -18.95 -16.82
N SER A 135 3.24 -20.02 -16.65
CA SER A 135 3.65 -21.31 -17.19
C SER A 135 3.13 -21.38 -18.62
N PHE A 136 3.88 -20.80 -19.56
CA PHE A 136 3.77 -21.20 -20.95
C PHE A 136 4.17 -22.68 -20.99
N ASP A 137 3.21 -23.58 -21.16
CA ASP A 137 3.51 -24.93 -21.64
C ASP A 137 4.26 -24.75 -22.97
N ASP A 138 5.56 -25.03 -22.97
CA ASP A 138 6.31 -25.17 -24.21
C ASP A 138 5.57 -26.20 -25.07
N PRO A 139 5.17 -25.89 -26.31
CA PRO A 139 4.63 -26.91 -27.19
C PRO A 139 5.72 -27.96 -27.42
N GLN A 140 5.51 -29.13 -26.83
CA GLN A 140 6.36 -30.30 -27.05
C GLN A 140 6.47 -30.55 -28.56
N PRO A 141 7.68 -30.70 -29.12
CA PRO A 141 7.82 -30.96 -30.55
C PRO A 141 7.08 -32.25 -30.91
N GLN A 142 6.14 -32.14 -31.85
CA GLN A 142 5.47 -33.30 -32.42
C GLN A 142 6.53 -34.17 -33.10
N PRO A 143 6.51 -35.51 -32.92
CA PRO A 143 7.39 -36.39 -33.67
C PRO A 143 7.11 -36.20 -35.16
N ALA A 144 8.19 -36.09 -35.94
CA ALA A 144 8.10 -36.06 -37.39
C ALA A 144 7.38 -37.33 -37.86
N ASP A 145 6.29 -37.15 -38.58
CA ASP A 145 5.75 -38.19 -39.45
C ASP A 145 6.81 -38.46 -40.53
N GLU A 146 7.61 -39.51 -40.32
CA GLU A 146 8.40 -40.15 -41.38
C GLU A 146 7.66 -41.42 -41.79
N ASP A 147 6.83 -41.32 -42.82
CA ASP A 147 6.28 -42.46 -43.55
C ASP A 147 6.38 -42.17 -45.05
N VAL A 148 7.45 -42.68 -45.69
CA VAL A 148 7.49 -43.34 -47.01
C VAL A 148 8.76 -44.21 -47.07
#